data_AF-A0A097PJQ6-F1
#
_entry.id   AF-A0A097PJQ6-F1
#
_cell.length_a   1.000
_cell.length_b   1.000
_cell.length_c   1.000
_cell.angle_alpha   90.00
_cell.angle_beta   90.00
_cell.angle_gamma   90.00
#
_symmetry.space_group_name_H-M   'P 1'
#
loop_
_entity.id
_entity.type
_entity.pdbx_description
1 polymer ?
#
loop_
_entity_poly.entity_id
_entity_poly.type
_entity_poly.pdbx_seq_one_letter_code
_entity_poly.pdbx_strand_id
1 'polypeptide(L)'
;VFAVLQHNTRLYLANVVNLSQELMYQQVLRRFAYFNAIKLSDPPPLFDLLMIALKEEDKIAEMNTSLLKQKSEMLLEYFCIHIDEQGKLSNLPVILDQYTPDMDRVPEFVLSLANDIDWENEKECFQTISASLGIFYSMRPPLFPNPSGDGLQFYRK
;
A
#
# COMPACT_ATOMS: atom_id res chain seq x y z
N VAL A 1 -16.58 -1.71 2.26
CA VAL A 1 -17.08 -3.08 2.55
C VAL A 1 -17.52 -3.15 3.99
N PHE A 2 -18.73 -3.59 4.25
CA PHE A 2 -19.21 -3.84 5.61
C PHE A 2 -19.42 -5.34 5.82
N ALA A 3 -19.12 -5.81 7.02
CA ALA A 3 -19.45 -7.16 7.47
C ALA A 3 -20.43 -7.07 8.63
N VAL A 4 -21.27 -8.09 8.76
CA VAL A 4 -22.16 -8.24 9.91
C VAL A 4 -21.55 -9.29 10.82
N LEU A 5 -21.32 -8.93 12.08
CA LEU A 5 -20.71 -9.78 13.09
C LEU A 5 -21.71 -10.00 14.23
N GLN A 6 -21.92 -11.25 14.63
CA GLN A 6 -22.66 -11.56 15.85
C GLN A 6 -21.67 -11.83 16.98
N HIS A 7 -21.90 -11.23 18.14
CA HIS A 7 -21.22 -11.62 19.38
C HIS A 7 -22.25 -11.69 20.51
N ASN A 8 -22.36 -12.87 21.13
CA ASN A 8 -23.41 -13.21 22.10
C ASN A 8 -24.82 -12.97 21.51
N THR A 9 -25.57 -12.01 22.06
CA THR A 9 -26.92 -11.65 21.64
C THR A 9 -26.97 -10.39 20.76
N ARG A 10 -25.80 -9.79 20.44
CA ARG A 10 -25.72 -8.51 19.71
C ARG A 10 -25.20 -8.73 18.30
N LEU A 11 -25.77 -7.95 17.37
CA LEU A 11 -25.37 -7.88 15.98
C LEU A 11 -24.68 -6.54 15.73
N TYR A 12 -23.53 -6.58 15.08
CA TYR A 12 -22.69 -5.42 14.78
C TYR A 12 -22.52 -5.28 13.27
N LEU A 13 -22.59 -4.04 12.79
CA LEU A 13 -22.14 -3.69 11.45
C LEU A 13 -20.70 -3.17 11.55
N ALA A 14 -19.77 -3.90 10.97
CA ALA A 14 -18.35 -3.63 11.03
C ALA A 14 -17.84 -3.06 9.70
N ASN A 15 -17.16 -1.91 9.74
CA ASN A 15 -16.45 -1.38 8.58
C ASN A 15 -15.14 -2.15 8.42
N VAL A 16 -15.13 -3.14 7.53
CA VAL A 16 -13.99 -4.05 7.31
C VAL A 16 -12.78 -3.30 6.75
N VAL A 17 -13.01 -2.22 5.98
CA VAL A 17 -11.92 -1.41 5.41
C VAL A 17 -11.13 -0.77 6.56
N ASN A 18 -11.82 -0.08 7.46
CA ASN A 18 -11.16 0.58 8.59
C ASN A 18 -10.55 -0.45 9.56
N LEU A 19 -11.26 -1.55 9.86
CA LEU A 19 -10.74 -2.58 10.75
C LEU A 19 -9.49 -3.26 10.19
N SER A 20 -9.47 -3.56 8.89
CA SER A 20 -8.29 -4.16 8.25
C SER A 20 -7.14 -3.16 8.15
N GLN A 21 -7.39 -1.88 7.88
CA GLN A 21 -6.36 -0.84 7.91
C GLN A 21 -5.67 -0.77 9.28
N GLU A 22 -6.44 -0.70 10.37
CA GLU A 22 -5.91 -0.67 11.73
C GLU A 22 -5.18 -1.96 12.10
N LEU A 23 -5.70 -3.12 11.67
CA LEU A 23 -5.02 -4.40 11.85
C LEU A 23 -3.65 -4.39 11.17
N MET A 24 -3.58 -3.97 9.90
CA MET A 24 -2.34 -3.93 9.14
C MET A 24 -1.35 -2.94 9.76
N TYR A 25 -1.80 -1.74 10.16
CA TYR A 25 -0.97 -0.77 10.89
C TYR A 25 -0.33 -1.37 12.15
N GLN A 26 -1.14 -2.02 12.99
CA GLN A 26 -0.65 -2.67 14.21
C GLN A 26 0.32 -3.82 13.90
N GLN A 27 0.10 -4.57 12.82
CA GLN A 27 1.02 -5.63 12.40
C GLN A 27 2.36 -5.06 11.91
N VAL A 28 2.36 -3.93 11.19
CA VAL A 28 3.60 -3.24 10.80
C VAL A 28 4.39 -2.85 12.05
N LEU A 29 3.75 -2.19 13.01
CA LEU A 29 4.43 -1.79 14.25
C LEU A 29 4.99 -2.99 15.04
N ARG A 30 4.25 -4.11 15.10
CA ARG A 30 4.69 -5.32 15.80
C ARG A 30 5.87 -6.01 15.12
N ARG A 31 5.95 -5.90 13.79
CA ARG A 31 6.97 -6.54 12.95
C ARG A 31 8.07 -5.58 12.52
N PHE A 32 8.12 -4.37 13.06
CA PHE A 32 9.11 -3.36 12.72
C PHE A 32 10.53 -3.95 12.69
N ALA A 33 11.26 -3.73 11.60
CA ALA A 33 12.59 -4.31 11.29
C ALA A 33 12.66 -5.84 11.11
N TYR A 34 11.54 -6.57 11.18
CA TYR A 34 11.49 -8.04 11.12
C TYR A 34 10.38 -8.56 10.19
N PHE A 35 10.36 -8.05 8.96
CA PHE A 35 9.43 -8.50 7.91
C PHE A 35 10.02 -9.59 7.02
N ASN A 36 9.16 -10.47 6.52
CA ASN A 36 9.47 -11.26 5.33
C ASN A 36 9.20 -10.41 4.08
N ALA A 37 9.80 -10.77 2.95
CA ALA A 37 9.65 -10.03 1.69
C ALA A 37 8.72 -10.76 0.71
N ILE A 38 7.79 -10.02 0.11
CA ILE A 38 7.17 -10.34 -1.17
C ILE A 38 8.12 -9.82 -2.25
N LYS A 39 8.76 -10.71 -3.00
CA LYS A 39 9.63 -10.35 -4.12
C LYS A 39 8.82 -10.24 -5.41
N LEU A 40 8.87 -9.08 -6.06
CA LEU A 40 8.21 -8.84 -7.34
C LEU A 40 8.99 -9.56 -8.45
N SER A 41 8.28 -10.32 -9.29
CA SER A 41 8.89 -11.05 -10.40
C SER A 41 9.37 -10.11 -11.50
N ASP A 42 8.63 -9.02 -11.74
CA ASP A 42 9.00 -7.96 -12.66
C ASP A 42 8.96 -6.62 -11.92
N PRO A 43 10.10 -6.16 -11.37
CA PRO A 43 10.18 -4.92 -10.60
C PRO A 43 9.83 -3.68 -11.42
N PRO A 44 8.73 -2.96 -11.11
CA PRO A 44 8.37 -1.73 -11.83
C PRO A 44 9.30 -0.56 -11.45
N PRO A 45 9.72 0.28 -12.40
CA PRO A 45 10.42 1.53 -12.11
C PRO A 45 9.55 2.47 -11.27
N LEU A 46 10.13 3.11 -10.25
CA LEU A 46 9.40 4.08 -9.41
C LEU A 46 8.83 5.25 -10.23
N PHE A 47 9.58 5.71 -11.23
CA PHE A 47 9.15 6.79 -12.11
C PHE A 47 7.82 6.45 -12.81
N ASP A 48 7.72 5.25 -13.40
CA ASP A 48 6.51 4.82 -14.11
C ASP A 48 5.31 4.70 -13.15
N LEU A 49 5.52 4.17 -11.95
CA LEU A 49 4.49 4.09 -10.91
C LEU A 49 4.01 5.49 -10.50
N LEU A 50 4.94 6.41 -10.27
CA LEU A 50 4.62 7.80 -9.92
C LEU A 50 3.90 8.51 -11.06
N MET A 51 4.29 8.27 -12.31
CA MET A 51 3.62 8.83 -13.49
C MET A 51 2.17 8.36 -13.62
N ILE A 52 1.91 7.08 -13.34
CA ILE A 52 0.54 6.52 -13.31
C ILE A 52 -0.29 7.23 -12.22
N ALA A 53 0.29 7.43 -11.02
CA ALA A 53 -0.42 8.02 -9.90
C ALA A 53 -0.67 9.54 -10.06
N LEU A 54 0.30 10.28 -10.62
CA LEU A 54 0.26 11.74 -10.78
C LEU A 54 -0.48 12.21 -12.04
N LYS A 55 -0.73 11.32 -13.02
CA LYS A 55 -1.36 11.66 -14.30
C LYS A 55 -0.60 12.74 -15.09
N GLU A 56 0.67 12.44 -15.40
CA GLU A 56 1.55 13.22 -16.30
C GLU A 56 2.27 14.45 -15.72
N GLU A 57 2.67 14.44 -14.44
CA GLU A 57 3.53 15.48 -13.83
C GLU A 57 5.01 15.04 -13.73
N ASP A 58 5.72 15.00 -14.87
CA ASP A 58 7.11 14.48 -14.98
C ASP A 58 8.07 14.98 -13.90
N LYS A 59 8.09 16.31 -13.67
CA LYS A 59 9.02 16.93 -12.71
C LYS A 59 8.80 16.45 -11.28
N ILE A 60 7.54 16.22 -10.91
CA ILE A 60 7.19 15.76 -9.56
C ILE A 60 7.53 14.27 -9.44
N ALA A 61 7.30 13.48 -10.50
CA ALA A 61 7.71 12.08 -10.54
C ALA A 61 9.24 11.90 -10.42
N GLU A 62 10.03 12.73 -11.10
CA GLU A 62 11.51 12.72 -10.99
C GLU A 62 11.98 13.08 -9.58
N MET A 63 11.40 14.13 -8.98
CA MET A 63 11.70 14.56 -7.62
C MET A 63 11.38 13.47 -6.60
N ASN A 64 10.18 12.89 -6.69
CA ASN A 64 9.72 11.84 -5.78
C ASN A 64 10.53 10.55 -5.95
N THR A 65 10.92 10.20 -7.18
CA THR A 65 11.82 9.07 -7.45
C THR A 65 13.16 9.28 -6.76
N SER A 66 13.75 10.47 -6.89
CA SER A 66 15.04 10.81 -6.29
C SER A 66 14.98 10.75 -4.75
N LEU A 67 13.91 11.27 -4.16
CA LEU A 67 13.65 11.20 -2.72
C LEU A 67 13.59 9.76 -2.22
N LEU A 68 12.77 8.92 -2.86
CA LEU A 68 12.59 7.52 -2.44
C LEU A 68 13.88 6.70 -2.61
N LYS A 69 14.68 6.98 -3.65
CA LYS A 69 16.02 6.38 -3.79
C LYS A 69 16.97 6.80 -2.66
N GLN A 70 16.91 8.04 -2.19
CA GLN A 70 17.71 8.49 -1.04
C GLN A 70 17.30 7.80 0.27
N LYS A 71 16.03 7.43 0.41
CA LYS A 71 15.48 6.77 1.61
C LYS A 71 15.47 5.24 1.53
N SER A 72 16.00 4.65 0.45
CA SER A 72 15.89 3.22 0.14
C SER A 72 16.52 2.31 1.21
N GLU A 73 17.68 2.69 1.75
CA GLU A 73 18.37 1.91 2.78
C GLU A 73 17.52 1.78 4.04
N MET A 74 16.96 2.89 4.52
CA MET A 74 16.09 2.94 5.69
C MET A 74 14.78 2.18 5.46
N LEU A 75 14.17 2.34 4.28
CA LEU A 75 12.96 1.63 3.88
C LEU A 75 13.16 0.11 3.84
N LEU A 76 14.35 -0.33 3.38
CA LEU A 76 14.72 -1.74 3.37
C LEU A 76 14.92 -2.26 4.80
N GLU A 77 15.72 -1.56 5.60
CA GLU A 77 16.10 -1.99 6.94
C GLU A 77 14.90 -2.13 7.88
N TYR A 78 14.03 -1.12 7.92
CA TYR A 78 12.93 -1.10 8.89
C TYR A 78 11.63 -1.68 8.37
N PHE A 79 11.36 -1.58 7.07
CA PHE A 79 10.04 -1.91 6.50
C PHE A 79 10.11 -2.96 5.39
N CYS A 80 11.30 -3.47 5.04
CA CYS A 80 11.48 -4.46 3.96
C CYS A 80 10.89 -3.98 2.61
N ILE A 81 10.90 -2.66 2.37
CA ILE A 81 10.57 -2.06 1.09
C ILE A 81 11.90 -1.85 0.36
N HIS A 82 12.12 -2.59 -0.72
CA HIS A 82 13.40 -2.54 -1.44
C HIS A 82 13.25 -1.79 -2.76
N ILE A 83 14.03 -0.71 -2.89
CA ILE A 83 14.23 0.04 -4.13
C ILE A 83 15.65 -0.24 -4.58
N ASP A 84 15.82 -0.85 -5.74
CA ASP A 84 17.14 -1.20 -6.26
C ASP A 84 17.92 0.04 -6.77
N GLU A 85 19.19 -0.16 -7.14
CA GLU A 85 20.07 0.90 -7.64
C GLU A 85 19.53 1.57 -8.91
N GLN A 86 18.78 0.82 -9.72
CA GLN A 86 18.12 1.28 -10.94
C GLN A 86 16.84 2.08 -10.63
N GLY A 87 16.39 2.13 -9.38
CA GLY A 87 15.18 2.83 -8.96
C GLY A 87 13.91 2.02 -9.23
N LYS A 88 13.98 0.70 -9.18
CA LYS A 88 12.82 -0.19 -9.30
C LYS A 88 12.40 -0.73 -7.94
N LEU A 89 11.09 -0.80 -7.72
CA LEU A 89 10.51 -1.42 -6.54
C LEU A 89 10.59 -2.94 -6.71
N SER A 90 11.36 -3.63 -5.86
CA SER A 90 11.60 -5.07 -6.01
C SER A 90 11.04 -5.90 -4.86
N ASN A 91 10.94 -5.34 -3.65
CA ASN A 91 10.38 -6.03 -2.49
C ASN A 91 9.33 -5.17 -1.76
N LEU A 92 8.31 -5.84 -1.24
CA LEU A 92 7.31 -5.29 -0.32
C LEU A 92 7.20 -6.17 0.93
N PRO A 93 6.83 -5.62 2.11
CA PRO A 93 6.74 -6.40 3.35
C PRO A 93 5.55 -7.36 3.39
N VAL A 94 5.76 -8.59 3.83
CA VAL A 94 4.67 -9.47 4.27
C VAL A 94 4.16 -8.98 5.63
N ILE A 95 3.03 -8.26 5.64
CA ILE A 95 2.39 -7.78 6.87
C ILE A 95 1.55 -8.88 7.52
N LEU A 96 0.82 -9.64 6.70
CA LEU A 96 -0.02 -10.75 7.11
C LEU A 96 0.30 -11.98 6.26
N ASP A 97 0.47 -13.13 6.91
CA ASP A 97 0.87 -14.35 6.22
C ASP A 97 -0.19 -14.77 5.19
N GLN A 98 0.27 -15.16 4.00
CA GLN A 98 -0.59 -15.58 2.87
C GLN A 98 -1.54 -14.48 2.34
N TYR A 99 -1.26 -13.22 2.65
CA TYR A 99 -2.02 -12.08 2.13
C TYR A 99 -1.14 -11.19 1.25
N THR A 100 -1.60 -10.96 0.02
CA THR A 100 -1.02 -10.01 -0.92
C THR A 100 -1.98 -8.83 -1.05
N PRO A 101 -1.49 -7.58 -0.96
CA PRO A 101 -2.33 -6.40 -1.15
C PRO A 101 -2.80 -6.29 -2.61
N ASP A 102 -3.72 -5.38 -2.87
CA ASP A 102 -4.12 -5.05 -4.23
C ASP A 102 -2.96 -4.38 -4.99
N MET A 103 -2.34 -5.12 -5.90
CA MET A 103 -1.15 -4.69 -6.62
C MET A 103 -1.42 -3.58 -7.64
N ASP A 104 -2.69 -3.39 -8.07
CA ASP A 104 -3.07 -2.28 -8.94
C ASP A 104 -2.89 -0.92 -8.25
N ARG A 105 -2.78 -0.93 -6.93
CA ARG A 105 -2.67 0.26 -6.07
C ARG A 105 -1.25 0.60 -5.65
N VAL A 106 -0.26 -0.14 -6.15
CA VAL A 106 1.16 0.17 -5.93
C VAL A 106 1.51 1.61 -6.36
N PRO A 107 1.03 2.14 -7.51
CA PRO A 107 1.25 3.55 -7.88
C PRO A 107 0.87 4.55 -6.77
N GLU A 108 -0.32 4.38 -6.20
CA GLU A 108 -0.85 5.27 -5.15
C GLU A 108 -0.07 5.13 -3.84
N PHE A 109 0.34 3.92 -3.50
CA PHE A 109 1.18 3.67 -2.33
C PHE A 109 2.55 4.34 -2.48
N VAL A 110 3.21 4.19 -3.63
CA VAL A 110 4.51 4.82 -3.90
C VAL A 110 4.40 6.36 -3.86
N LEU A 111 3.32 6.92 -4.40
CA LEU A 111 3.06 8.35 -4.30
C LEU A 111 2.84 8.81 -2.85
N SER A 112 2.09 8.04 -2.05
CA SER A 112 1.87 8.31 -0.63
C SER A 112 3.19 8.27 0.15
N LEU A 113 4.09 7.33 -0.14
CA LEU A 113 5.41 7.30 0.48
C LEU A 113 6.19 8.60 0.19
N ALA A 114 6.12 9.11 -1.04
CA ALA A 114 6.87 10.32 -1.38
C ALA A 114 6.29 11.60 -0.75
N ASN A 115 4.95 11.70 -0.67
CA ASN A 115 4.28 12.96 -0.34
C ASN A 115 3.74 13.05 1.10
N ASP A 116 3.34 11.93 1.70
CA ASP A 116 2.58 11.93 2.97
C ASP A 116 3.47 11.64 4.20
N ILE A 117 4.74 11.31 3.99
CA ILE A 117 5.67 10.96 5.07
C ILE A 117 6.41 12.20 5.56
N ASP A 118 6.39 12.40 6.88
CA ASP A 118 7.32 13.31 7.56
C ASP A 118 8.69 12.64 7.68
N TRP A 119 9.65 13.01 6.84
CA TRP A 119 11.00 12.46 6.84
C TRP A 119 11.95 13.16 7.83
N GLU A 120 11.50 14.21 8.50
CA GLU A 120 12.32 15.03 9.41
C GLU A 120 12.21 14.53 10.85
N ASN A 121 11.00 14.14 11.27
CA ASN A 121 10.77 13.61 12.61
C ASN A 121 10.75 12.08 12.60
N GLU A 122 11.72 11.43 13.25
CA GLU A 122 11.85 9.96 13.28
C GLU A 122 10.56 9.24 13.70
N LYS A 123 9.91 9.71 14.76
CA LYS A 123 8.70 9.06 15.29
C LYS A 123 7.54 9.21 14.31
N GLU A 124 7.30 10.40 13.82
CA GLU A 124 6.23 10.66 12.85
C GLU A 124 6.51 9.95 11.51
N CYS A 125 7.78 9.84 11.10
CA CYS A 125 8.22 9.09 9.93
C CYS A 125 7.78 7.63 10.03
N PHE A 126 8.13 6.94 11.12
CA PHE A 126 7.74 5.54 11.30
C PHE A 126 6.23 5.36 11.43
N GLN A 127 5.55 6.29 12.09
CA GLN A 127 4.10 6.26 12.22
C GLN A 127 3.40 6.45 10.87
N THR A 128 3.85 7.39 10.04
CA THR A 128 3.26 7.70 8.73
C THR A 128 3.57 6.61 7.69
N ILE A 129 4.80 6.05 7.67
CA ILE A 129 5.11 4.87 6.84
C ILE A 129 4.20 3.70 7.23
N SER A 130 4.08 3.42 8.53
CA SER A 130 3.24 2.33 9.02
C SER A 130 1.78 2.53 8.67
N ALA A 131 1.29 3.77 8.73
CA ALA A 131 -0.06 4.13 8.33
C ALA A 131 -0.27 3.95 6.81
N SER A 132 0.69 4.37 5.99
CA SER A 132 0.64 4.20 4.53
C SER A 132 0.62 2.71 4.15
N LEU A 133 1.46 1.88 4.78
CA LEU A 133 1.40 0.42 4.66
C LEU A 133 0.05 -0.14 5.12
N GLY A 134 -0.50 0.34 6.24
CA GLY A 134 -1.82 -0.05 6.71
C GLY A 134 -2.93 0.23 5.70
N ILE A 135 -2.89 1.41 5.05
CA ILE A 135 -3.84 1.80 4.00
C ILE A 135 -3.65 0.95 2.75
N PHE A 136 -2.42 0.71 2.33
CA PHE A 136 -2.10 -0.08 1.14
C PHE A 136 -2.55 -1.53 1.29
N TYR A 137 -2.31 -2.15 2.45
CA TYR A 137 -2.70 -3.54 2.73
C TYR A 137 -4.14 -3.71 3.21
N SER A 138 -4.86 -2.62 3.49
CA SER A 138 -6.27 -2.69 3.91
C SER A 138 -7.13 -3.40 2.87
N MET A 139 -8.13 -4.16 3.35
CA MET A 139 -9.12 -4.76 2.48
C MET A 139 -9.96 -3.65 1.85
N ARG A 140 -10.00 -3.63 0.53
CA ARG A 140 -10.89 -2.74 -0.23
C ARG A 140 -11.92 -3.54 -1.00
N PRO A 141 -13.12 -2.96 -1.24
CA PRO A 141 -14.07 -3.59 -2.14
C PRO A 141 -13.39 -3.76 -3.50
N PRO A 142 -13.51 -4.93 -4.15
CA PRO A 142 -13.10 -5.06 -5.54
C PRO A 142 -13.84 -4.01 -6.38
N LEU A 143 -13.17 -3.50 -7.40
CA LEU A 143 -13.75 -2.62 -8.41
C LEU A 143 -14.76 -3.42 -9.23
N PHE A 144 -15.94 -3.70 -8.67
CA PHE A 144 -17.02 -4.24 -9.47
C PHE A 144 -17.57 -3.11 -10.34
N PRO A 145 -17.76 -3.35 -11.66
CA PRO A 145 -18.52 -2.42 -12.48
C PRO A 145 -19.90 -2.23 -11.83
N ASN A 146 -20.38 -0.98 -11.80
CA ASN A 146 -21.70 -0.66 -11.29
C ASN A 146 -22.73 -1.62 -11.94
N PRO A 147 -23.43 -2.46 -11.16
CA PRO A 147 -24.41 -3.40 -11.73
C PRO A 147 -25.57 -2.68 -12.43
N SER A 148 -25.72 -1.36 -12.19
CA SER A 148 -26.73 -0.50 -12.82
C SER A 148 -26.16 0.43 -13.91
N GLY A 149 -24.87 0.30 -14.28
CA GLY A 149 -24.26 1.06 -15.37
C GLY A 149 -24.20 0.25 -16.68
N ASP A 150 -23.81 0.89 -17.78
CA ASP A 150 -23.68 0.29 -19.12
C ASP A 150 -22.63 -0.86 -19.22
N GLY A 151 -21.98 -1.23 -18.12
CA GLY A 151 -20.92 -2.24 -18.01
C GLY A 151 -21.39 -3.71 -17.90
N LEU A 152 -22.68 -4.00 -18.08
CA LEU A 152 -23.25 -5.37 -18.00
C LEU A 152 -22.78 -6.32 -19.12
N GLN A 153 -21.94 -5.88 -20.06
CA GLN A 153 -21.43 -6.70 -21.17
C GLN A 153 -20.65 -7.95 -20.67
N PHE A 154 -20.04 -7.89 -19.48
CA PHE A 154 -19.27 -9.01 -18.90
C PHE A 154 -20.11 -10.09 -18.22
N TYR A 155 -21.43 -9.91 -18.09
CA TYR A 155 -22.34 -10.88 -17.46
C TYR A 155 -23.23 -11.65 -18.45
N ARG A 156 -23.03 -11.47 -19.77
CA ARG A 156 -23.69 -12.32 -20.77
C ARG A 156 -22.92 -13.63 -20.90
N LYS A 157 -23.58 -14.73 -20.53
CA LYS A 157 -23.16 -16.12 -20.81
C LYS A 157 -22.99 -16.36 -22.30
#